data_AF-A0A562T428-F1
#
_entry.id   AF-A0A562T428-F1
#
_cell.length_a   1.000
_cell.length_b   1.000
_cell.length_c   1.000
_cell.angle_alpha   90.00
_cell.angle_beta   90.00
_cell.angle_gamma   90.00
#
_symmetry.space_group_name_H-M   'P 1'
#
loop_
_entity.id
_entity.type
_entity.pdbx_description
1 polymer ?
#
loop_
_entity_poly.entity_id
_entity_poly.type
_entity_poly.pdbx_seq_one_letter_code
_entity_poly.pdbx_strand_id
1 'polypeptide(L)'
;MTNKCRNCKMNNHPISAFFHWRFCAEATNRKGKYFKGYYFNVIADSYPLARSLLDVQAKRKRLRLGKIRSVNVTGIAFAYYLTKGMPFVERDDYHHIQWPLIPAEH
;
A
#
# COMPACT_ATOMS: atom_id res chain seq x y z
N MET A 1 -41.80 12.74 -3.52
CA MET A 1 -41.72 11.85 -2.35
C MET A 1 -40.74 10.70 -2.64
N THR A 2 -39.66 10.67 -1.86
CA THR A 2 -38.81 9.54 -1.46
C THR A 2 -38.26 8.56 -2.53
N ASN A 3 -36.98 8.78 -2.86
CA ASN A 3 -35.87 7.86 -2.61
C ASN A 3 -36.25 6.38 -2.44
N LYS A 4 -36.04 5.59 -3.50
CA LYS A 4 -35.64 4.18 -3.37
C LYS A 4 -34.65 3.80 -4.47
N CYS A 5 -33.41 4.28 -4.35
CA CYS A 5 -32.28 3.37 -4.60
C CYS A 5 -32.18 2.48 -3.35
N ARG A 6 -33.12 1.54 -3.18
CA ARG A 6 -33.10 0.57 -2.08
C ARG A 6 -32.79 -0.78 -2.71
N ASN A 7 -31.59 -1.26 -2.43
CA ASN A 7 -31.05 -2.56 -2.82
C ASN A 7 -30.51 -2.67 -4.26
N CYS A 8 -29.60 -1.77 -4.64
CA CYS A 8 -28.47 -2.25 -5.43
C CYS A 8 -27.75 -3.28 -4.54
N LYS A 9 -27.97 -4.56 -4.84
CA LYS A 9 -27.29 -5.71 -4.23
C LYS A 9 -25.77 -5.51 -4.38
N MET A 10 -25.13 -4.80 -3.46
CA MET A 10 -23.66 -4.69 -3.40
C MET A 10 -23.02 -5.97 -2.84
N ASN A 11 -23.68 -7.13 -3.01
CA ASN A 11 -23.31 -8.32 -2.25
C ASN A 11 -22.22 -9.15 -2.92
N ASN A 12 -21.86 -8.95 -4.20
CA ASN A 12 -20.81 -9.74 -4.87
C ASN A 12 -19.97 -8.93 -5.88
N HIS A 13 -19.89 -7.60 -5.75
CA HIS A 13 -19.06 -6.84 -6.67
C HIS A 13 -17.56 -7.03 -6.34
N PRO A 14 -16.72 -7.37 -7.34
CA PRO A 14 -15.29 -7.50 -7.13
C PRO A 14 -14.72 -6.17 -6.61
N ILE A 15 -13.92 -6.23 -5.55
CA ILE A 15 -13.23 -5.08 -4.96
C ILE A 15 -11.73 -5.22 -5.17
N SER A 16 -11.06 -4.12 -5.48
CA SER A 16 -9.61 -4.11 -5.61
C SER A 16 -8.99 -3.95 -4.23
N ALA A 17 -8.12 -4.88 -3.85
CA ALA A 17 -7.46 -4.89 -2.54
C ALA A 17 -6.03 -4.34 -2.65
N PHE A 18 -5.66 -3.49 -1.70
CA PHE A 18 -4.33 -2.90 -1.56
C PHE A 18 -3.84 -3.04 -0.13
N PHE A 19 -2.53 -3.03 0.07
CA PHE A 19 -1.92 -3.17 1.38
C PHE A 19 -1.29 -1.84 1.83
N HIS A 20 -1.40 -1.56 3.12
CA HIS A 20 -0.69 -0.45 3.77
C HIS A 20 0.71 -0.90 4.18
N TRP A 21 1.70 -0.56 3.37
CA TRP A 21 3.10 -0.87 3.62
C TRP A 21 3.75 0.24 4.44
N ARG A 22 4.40 -0.14 5.54
CA ARG A 22 5.24 0.73 6.34
C ARG A 22 6.70 0.32 6.20
N PHE A 23 7.51 1.21 5.63
CA PHE A 23 8.95 1.04 5.51
C PHE A 23 9.66 1.87 6.58
N CYS A 24 10.62 1.28 7.27
CA CYS A 24 11.61 1.99 8.06
C CYS A 24 12.93 1.94 7.31
N ALA A 25 13.39 3.09 6.83
CA ALA A 25 14.61 3.17 6.05
C ALA A 25 15.54 4.25 6.57
N GLU A 26 16.83 4.07 6.32
CA GLU A 26 17.80 5.12 6.46
C GLU A 26 17.56 6.18 5.39
N ALA A 27 17.74 7.46 5.73
CA ALA A 27 17.53 8.55 4.81
C ALA A 27 18.52 9.69 5.04
N THR A 28 18.90 10.39 3.99
CA THR A 28 19.74 11.60 4.08
C THR A 28 19.05 12.75 3.38
N ASN A 29 18.94 13.91 4.04
CA ASN A 29 18.38 15.10 3.39
C ASN A 29 19.41 15.83 2.52
N ARG A 30 18.96 16.84 1.76
CA ARG A 30 19.85 17.68 0.92
C ARG A 30 20.94 18.42 1.70
N LYS A 31 20.74 18.66 3.01
CA LYS A 31 21.73 19.30 3.89
C LYS A 31 22.76 18.30 4.45
N GLY A 32 22.72 17.04 4.03
CA GLY A 32 23.61 15.99 4.53
C GLY A 32 23.20 15.42 5.90
N LYS A 33 22.10 15.87 6.51
CA LYS A 33 21.61 15.29 7.76
C LYS A 33 21.09 13.88 7.50
N TYR A 34 21.68 12.93 8.21
CA TYR A 34 21.35 11.51 8.16
C TYR A 34 20.29 11.14 9.22
N PHE A 35 19.39 10.26 8.84
CA PHE A 35 18.33 9.70 9.66
C PHE A 35 18.48 8.18 9.65
N LYS A 36 18.76 7.60 10.82
CA LYS A 36 18.93 6.14 10.99
C LYS A 36 17.62 5.36 10.81
N GLY A 37 16.48 6.02 10.98
CA GLY A 37 15.16 5.43 10.80
C GLY A 37 14.13 6.49 10.46
N TYR A 38 13.71 6.53 9.21
CA TYR A 38 12.65 7.38 8.71
C TYR A 38 11.52 6.48 8.20
N TYR A 39 10.29 6.78 8.65
CA TYR A 39 9.12 5.99 8.29
C TYR A 39 8.45 6.53 7.03
N PHE A 40 8.19 5.62 6.09
CA PHE A 40 7.41 5.86 4.88
C PHE A 40 6.20 4.94 4.88
N ASN A 41 5.04 5.48 4.49
CA ASN A 41 3.81 4.70 4.34
C ASN A 41 3.37 4.80 2.89
N VAL A 42 3.18 3.66 2.23
CA VAL A 42 2.72 3.57 0.84
C VAL A 42 1.57 2.56 0.75
N ILE A 43 0.67 2.80 -0.19
CA ILE A 43 -0.43 1.89 -0.49
C ILE A 43 -0.13 1.27 -1.84
N ALA A 44 -0.06 -0.06 -1.88
CA ALA A 44 0.23 -0.83 -3.10
C ALA A 44 -0.34 -2.24 -2.97
N ASP A 45 -0.65 -2.84 -4.11
CA ASP A 45 -1.14 -4.22 -4.22
C ASP A 45 -0.02 -5.26 -4.03
N SER A 46 1.23 -4.88 -4.25
CA SER A 46 2.39 -5.78 -4.21
C SER A 46 3.65 -5.11 -3.62
N TYR A 47 4.59 -5.93 -3.14
CA TYR A 47 5.87 -5.45 -2.63
C TYR A 47 6.70 -4.66 -3.67
N PRO A 48 6.86 -5.12 -4.93
CA PRO A 48 7.65 -4.38 -5.93
C PRO A 48 7.06 -2.99 -6.23
N LEU A 49 5.72 -2.89 -6.28
CA LEU A 49 5.06 -1.59 -6.46
C LEU A 49 5.24 -0.71 -5.22
N ALA A 50 5.08 -1.27 -4.01
CA ALA A 50 5.33 -0.56 -2.76
C ALA A 50 6.74 0.03 -2.71
N ARG A 51 7.75 -0.76 -3.13
CA ARG A 51 9.16 -0.34 -3.20
C ARG A 51 9.37 0.80 -4.19
N SER A 52 8.73 0.72 -5.36
CA SER A 52 8.79 1.78 -6.38
C SER A 52 8.16 3.09 -5.88
N LEU A 53 7.02 2.99 -5.19
CA LEU A 53 6.33 4.14 -4.59
C LEU A 53 7.12 4.75 -3.41
N LEU A 54 7.85 3.93 -2.65
CA LEU A 54 8.75 4.40 -1.60
C LEU A 54 9.82 5.33 -2.19
N ASP A 55 10.47 4.93 -3.29
CA ASP A 55 11.49 5.74 -3.95
C ASP A 55 10.92 7.06 -4.47
N VAL A 56 9.70 7.03 -5.02
CA VAL A 56 8.97 8.24 -5.44
C VAL A 56 8.69 9.15 -4.25
N GLN A 57 8.21 8.60 -3.12
CA GLN A 57 7.94 9.38 -1.91
C GLN A 57 9.21 10.02 -1.32
N ALA A 58 10.32 9.28 -1.26
CA ALA A 58 11.58 9.82 -0.78
C ALA A 58 12.09 10.96 -1.66
N LYS A 59 12.02 10.81 -2.99
CA LYS A 59 12.34 11.88 -3.95
C LYS A 59 11.47 13.13 -3.72
N ARG A 60 10.15 12.96 -3.57
CA ARG A 60 9.21 14.06 -3.25
C ARG A 60 9.57 14.77 -1.95
N LYS A 61 9.96 14.00 -0.92
CA LYS A 61 10.43 14.53 0.37
C LYS A 61 11.86 15.08 0.34
N ARG A 62 12.52 15.08 -0.83
CA ARG A 62 13.92 15.52 -1.01
C ARG A 62 14.89 14.75 -0.10
N LEU A 63 14.62 13.47 0.11
CA LEU A 63 15.44 12.53 0.85
C LEU A 63 16.12 11.56 -0.13
N ARG A 64 17.40 11.27 0.10
CA ARG A 64 18.08 10.12 -0.50
C ARG A 64 17.84 8.92 0.41
N LEU A 65 17.26 7.85 -0.13
CA LEU A 65 17.06 6.59 0.59
C LEU A 65 18.40 5.85 0.73
N GLY A 66 18.65 5.33 1.92
CA GLY A 66 19.70 4.36 2.21
C GLY A 66 19.13 2.96 2.38
N LYS A 67 19.72 2.18 3.30
CA LYS A 67 19.26 0.82 3.61
C LYS A 67 17.86 0.83 4.23
N ILE A 68 16.99 -0.07 3.78
CA ILE A 68 15.74 -0.38 4.47
C ILE A 68 16.07 -1.32 5.63
N ARG A 69 15.62 -0.94 6.82
CA ARG A 69 15.85 -1.71 8.06
C ARG A 69 14.72 -2.67 8.35
N SER A 70 13.49 -2.29 8.02
CA SER A 70 12.33 -3.14 8.17
C SER A 70 11.20 -2.68 7.27
N VAL A 71 10.32 -3.62 6.93
CA VAL A 71 9.09 -3.38 6.21
C VAL A 71 8.01 -4.27 6.82
N ASN A 72 6.86 -3.68 7.11
CA ASN A 72 5.69 -4.37 7.66
C ASN A 72 4.44 -3.94 6.91
N VAL A 73 3.48 -4.85 6.81
CA VAL A 73 2.12 -4.48 6.39
C VAL A 73 1.29 -4.16 7.62
N THR A 74 0.57 -3.04 7.58
CA THR A 74 -0.16 -2.48 8.72
C THR A 74 -1.67 -2.50 8.56
N GLY A 75 -2.17 -2.86 7.38
CA GLY A 75 -3.60 -2.85 7.07
C GLY A 75 -3.86 -3.16 5.60
N ILE A 76 -5.14 -3.23 5.25
CA ILE A 76 -5.66 -3.43 3.89
C ILE A 76 -6.58 -2.25 3.57
N ALA A 77 -6.50 -1.76 2.33
CA ALA A 77 -7.38 -0.75 1.76
C ALA A 77 -8.15 -1.34 0.58
N PHE A 78 -9.39 -0.87 0.37
CA PHE A 78 -10.26 -1.35 -0.70
C PHE A 78 -10.64 -0.19 -1.63
N ALA A 79 -10.59 -0.45 -2.95
CA ALA A 79 -11.10 0.48 -3.96
C ALA A 79 -12.25 -0.18 -4.75
N TYR A 80 -13.43 0.44 -4.71
CA TYR A 80 -14.66 -0.10 -5.29
C TYR A 80 -14.82 0.19 -6.79
N TYR A 81 -14.01 1.08 -7.36
CA TYR A 81 -14.21 1.62 -8.72
C TYR A 81 -13.07 1.31 -9.70
N LEU A 82 -12.02 0.60 -9.27
CA LEU A 82 -10.82 0.33 -10.07
C LEU A 82 -10.86 -1.09 -10.65
N THR A 83 -11.82 -1.35 -11.55
CA THR A 83 -12.08 -2.71 -12.08
C THR A 83 -11.16 -3.14 -13.23
N LYS A 84 -10.39 -2.21 -13.84
CA LYS A 84 -9.60 -2.53 -15.03
C LYS A 84 -8.12 -2.73 -14.69
N GLY A 85 -7.65 -3.97 -14.82
CA GLY A 85 -6.21 -4.32 -14.73
C GLY A 85 -5.63 -4.43 -13.32
N MET A 86 -6.49 -4.48 -12.29
CA MET A 86 -6.07 -4.59 -10.89
C MET A 86 -6.49 -5.95 -10.32
N PRO A 87 -5.73 -6.51 -9.36
CA PRO A 87 -6.15 -7.71 -8.65
C PRO A 87 -7.44 -7.44 -7.90
N PHE A 88 -8.45 -8.27 -8.17
CA PHE A 88 -9.76 -8.18 -7.56
C PHE A 88 -10.00 -9.39 -6.65
N VAL A 89 -10.73 -9.16 -5.58
CA VAL A 89 -11.22 -10.20 -4.68
C VAL A 89 -12.73 -10.06 -4.55
N GLU A 90 -13.41 -11.17 -4.34
CA GLU A 90 -14.82 -11.10 -3.95
C GLU A 90 -14.92 -10.51 -2.53
N ARG A 91 -16.03 -9.82 -2.27
CA ARG A 91 -16.23 -9.14 -0.98
C ARG A 91 -16.32 -10.15 0.17
N ASP A 92 -16.78 -11.36 -0.05
CA ASP A 92 -16.84 -12.34 1.05
C ASP A 92 -15.46 -12.98 1.30
N ASP A 93 -14.56 -12.89 0.32
CA ASP A 93 -13.23 -13.51 0.37
C ASP A 93 -12.14 -12.58 0.91
N TYR A 94 -12.41 -11.30 1.21
CA TYR A 94 -11.34 -10.39 1.65
C TYR A 94 -10.68 -10.83 2.97
N HIS A 95 -11.41 -11.56 3.81
CA HIS A 95 -10.89 -12.12 5.06
C HIS A 95 -9.87 -13.24 4.83
N HIS A 96 -9.86 -13.84 3.64
CA HIS A 96 -8.93 -14.90 3.25
C HIS A 96 -7.70 -14.37 2.50
N ILE A 97 -7.59 -13.06 2.31
CA ILE A 97 -6.40 -12.45 1.71
C ILE A 97 -5.20 -12.72 2.62
N GLN A 98 -4.26 -13.51 2.10
CA GLN A 98 -2.99 -13.71 2.78
C GLN A 98 -2.20 -12.41 2.81
N TRP A 99 -1.55 -12.14 3.94
CA TRP A 99 -0.57 -11.07 4.00
C TRP A 99 0.53 -11.33 2.97
N PRO A 100 0.94 -10.31 2.20
CA PRO A 100 1.94 -10.51 1.17
C PRO A 100 3.27 -10.87 1.82
N LEU A 101 3.95 -11.86 1.23
CA LEU A 101 5.27 -12.27 1.68
C LEU A 101 6.26 -11.12 1.46
N ILE A 102 6.95 -10.76 2.53
CA ILE A 102 7.96 -9.72 2.54
C ILE A 102 9.31 -10.39 2.29
N PRO A 103 10.01 -10.07 1.17
CA PRO A 103 11.33 -10.65 0.94
C PRO A 103 12.33 -10.17 2.00
N ALA A 104 13.23 -11.05 2.43
CA ALA A 104 14.36 -10.66 3.26
C ALA A 104 15.29 -9.76 2.43
N GLU A 105 15.37 -8.48 2.77
CA GLU A 105 16.36 -7.57 2.18
C GLU A 105 17.70 -7.75 2.91
N HIS A 106 18.72 -8.24 2.19
CA HIS A 106 20.08 -8.43 2.69
C HIS A 106 20.90 -7.14 2.62
#